data_AF-F7RSA6-F1
#
_entry.id   AF-F7RSA6-F1
#
_cell.length_a   1.000
_cell.length_b   1.000
_cell.length_c   1.000
_cell.angle_alpha   90.00
_cell.angle_beta   90.00
_cell.angle_gamma   90.00
#
_symmetry.space_group_name_H-M   'P 1'
#
loop_
_entity.id
_entity.type
_entity.pdbx_description
1 polymer ?
#
loop_
_entity_poly.entity_id
_entity_poly.type
_entity_poly.pdbx_seq_one_letter_code
_entity_poly.pdbx_strand_id
1 'polypeptide(L)'
;MDSTIKISQLTFLAFYINGAAGSGKYTDLTLDKCYSALETGEIFHLLESRLKNGFDSSLLNEDQKIELIDEWQGFANVIDHGRKLCIDDGGLNLVVAYILNSIQYREK
;
A
#
# COMPACT_ATOMS: atom_id res chain seq x y z
N MET A 1 -19.09 8.34 -1.92
CA MET A 1 -18.65 9.34 -0.94
C MET A 1 -17.38 9.93 -1.48
N ASP A 2 -17.22 11.24 -1.42
CA ASP A 2 -15.93 11.85 -1.76
C ASP A 2 -14.92 11.45 -0.68
N SER A 3 -13.78 10.91 -1.13
CA SER A 3 -12.70 10.50 -0.24
C SER A 3 -12.23 11.69 0.61
N THR A 4 -12.05 11.48 1.92
CA THR A 4 -11.45 12.50 2.80
C THR A 4 -9.91 12.46 2.79
N ILE A 5 -9.34 11.50 2.05
CA ILE A 5 -7.90 11.25 1.99
C ILE A 5 -7.24 12.28 1.09
N LYS A 6 -6.28 13.01 1.67
CA LYS A 6 -5.45 13.97 0.94
C LYS A 6 -4.34 13.25 0.20
N ILE A 7 -4.05 13.69 -1.02
CA ILE A 7 -2.94 13.18 -1.83
C ILE A 7 -1.60 13.28 -1.10
N SER A 8 -1.41 14.31 -0.26
CA SER A 8 -0.21 14.43 0.57
C SER A 8 -0.04 13.26 1.55
N GLN A 9 -1.12 12.75 2.15
CA GLN A 9 -1.08 11.58 3.05
C GLN A 9 -0.61 10.34 2.27
N LEU A 10 -1.19 10.10 1.10
CA LEU A 10 -0.78 9.00 0.21
C LEU A 10 0.68 9.14 -0.24
N THR A 11 1.10 10.36 -0.58
CA THR A 11 2.48 10.62 -0.99
C THR A 11 3.47 10.32 0.14
N PHE A 12 3.16 10.69 1.38
CA PHE A 12 4.01 10.33 2.53
C PHE A 12 4.06 8.82 2.77
N LEU A 13 2.93 8.12 2.67
CA LEU A 13 2.90 6.66 2.74
C LEU A 13 3.78 6.04 1.65
N ALA A 14 3.68 6.52 0.41
CA ALA A 14 4.51 6.04 -0.70
C ALA A 14 6.00 6.23 -0.40
N PHE A 15 6.41 7.37 0.16
CA PHE A 15 7.82 7.59 0.53
C PHE A 15 8.32 6.63 1.61
N TYR A 16 7.53 6.35 2.65
CA TYR A 16 7.90 5.37 3.67
C TYR A 16 8.12 3.98 3.07
N ILE A 17 7.13 3.50 2.29
CA ILE A 17 7.19 2.16 1.69
C ILE A 17 8.30 2.07 0.64
N ASN A 18 8.48 3.11 -0.18
CA ASN A 18 9.56 3.16 -1.17
C ASN A 18 10.95 3.12 -0.51
N GLY A 19 11.16 3.88 0.57
CA GLY A 19 12.40 3.83 1.34
C GLY A 19 12.66 2.45 1.94
N ALA A 20 11.61 1.80 2.46
CA ALA A 20 11.71 0.44 2.98
C ALA A 20 12.04 -0.58 1.87
N ALA A 21 11.38 -0.51 0.72
CA ALA A 21 11.64 -1.37 -0.42
C ALA A 21 13.09 -1.23 -0.92
N GLY A 22 13.57 0.01 -1.09
CA GLY A 22 14.93 0.30 -1.53
C GLY A 22 16.04 -0.10 -0.53
N SER A 23 15.69 -0.41 0.72
CA SER A 23 16.67 -0.80 1.74
C SER A 23 17.20 -2.23 1.60
N GLY A 24 16.48 -3.11 0.90
CA GLY A 24 16.79 -4.54 0.82
C GLY A 24 16.62 -5.32 2.14
N LYS A 25 16.13 -4.71 3.22
CA LYS A 25 16.02 -5.33 4.56
C LYS A 25 14.73 -6.13 4.80
N TYR A 26 13.74 -5.96 3.94
CA TYR A 26 12.38 -6.48 4.12
C TYR A 26 11.99 -7.45 2.99
N THR A 27 12.94 -8.24 2.51
CA THR A 27 12.72 -9.25 1.47
C THR A 27 11.74 -10.36 1.88
N ASP A 28 11.47 -10.49 3.19
CA ASP A 28 10.44 -11.39 3.71
C ASP A 28 9.00 -10.88 3.50
N LEU A 29 8.81 -9.62 3.08
CA LEU A 29 7.53 -9.09 2.62
C LEU A 29 7.39 -9.41 1.13
N THR A 30 7.05 -10.66 0.84
CA THR A 30 6.79 -11.15 -0.52
C THR A 30 5.45 -10.65 -1.05
N LEU A 31 5.23 -10.79 -2.37
CA LEU A 31 3.93 -10.48 -2.99
C LEU A 31 2.79 -11.24 -2.30
N ASP A 32 2.92 -12.56 -2.15
CA ASP A 32 1.91 -13.41 -1.49
C ASP A 32 1.56 -12.92 -0.09
N LYS A 33 2.58 -12.55 0.71
CA LYS A 33 2.37 -12.09 2.09
C LYS A 33 1.61 -10.77 2.14
N CYS A 34 1.93 -9.84 1.24
CA CYS A 34 1.19 -8.58 1.13
C CYS A 34 -0.21 -8.79 0.56
N TYR A 35 -0.40 -9.72 -0.38
CA TYR A 35 -1.70 -10.10 -0.91
C TYR A 35 -2.61 -10.69 0.17
N SER A 36 -2.14 -11.68 0.92
CA SER A 36 -2.93 -12.27 2.00
C SER A 36 -3.31 -11.23 3.06
N ALA A 37 -2.39 -10.31 3.39
CA ALA A 37 -2.70 -9.24 4.33
C ALA A 37 -3.71 -8.22 3.77
N LEU A 38 -3.73 -7.98 2.45
CA LEU A 38 -4.77 -7.17 1.81
C LEU A 38 -6.13 -7.89 1.85
N GLU A 39 -6.19 -9.17 1.52
CA GLU A 39 -7.42 -9.98 1.55
C GLU A 39 -8.05 -10.03 2.94
N THR A 40 -7.24 -10.07 4.00
CA THR A 40 -7.73 -10.09 5.38
C THR A 40 -7.93 -8.69 5.98
N GLY A 41 -7.59 -7.61 5.26
CA GLY A 41 -7.65 -6.23 5.77
C GLY A 41 -6.57 -5.88 6.80
N GLU A 42 -5.52 -6.70 6.90
CA GLU A 42 -4.43 -6.58 7.89
C GLU A 42 -3.17 -5.91 7.32
N ILE A 43 -3.24 -5.31 6.11
CA ILE A 43 -2.06 -4.76 5.44
C ILE A 43 -1.37 -3.66 6.27
N PHE A 44 -2.12 -2.76 6.90
CA PHE A 44 -1.53 -1.72 7.75
C PHE A 44 -0.88 -2.32 9.00
N HIS A 45 -1.51 -3.31 9.63
CA HIS A 45 -0.95 -4.01 10.78
C HIS A 45 0.35 -4.76 10.41
N LEU A 46 0.37 -5.43 9.26
CA LEU A 46 1.58 -6.08 8.73
C LEU A 46 2.71 -5.07 8.53
N LEU A 47 2.42 -3.93 7.91
CA LEU A 47 3.41 -2.89 7.63
C LEU A 47 3.95 -2.26 8.92
N GLU A 48 3.09 -1.89 9.86
CA GLU A 48 3.50 -1.34 11.17
C GLU A 48 4.33 -2.32 11.98
N SER A 49 3.90 -3.57 12.08
CA SER A 49 4.62 -4.59 12.85
C SER A 49 6.01 -4.87 12.26
N ARG A 50 6.15 -4.87 10.93
CA ARG A 50 7.40 -5.21 10.26
C ARG A 50 8.35 -4.03 10.10
N LEU A 51 7.83 -2.86 9.74
CA LEU A 51 8.62 -1.66 9.45
C LEU A 51 8.90 -0.85 10.71
N LYS A 52 8.08 -0.99 11.76
CA LYS A 52 8.20 -0.28 13.04
C LYS A 52 8.36 1.23 12.78
N ASN A 53 9.42 1.84 13.31
CA ASN A 53 9.73 3.27 13.15
C ASN A 53 9.98 3.70 11.69
N GLY A 54 10.06 2.78 10.73
CA GLY A 54 10.20 3.08 9.30
C GLY A 54 8.87 3.34 8.57
N PHE A 55 7.73 3.20 9.25
CA PHE A 55 6.40 3.42 8.68
C PHE A 55 5.48 4.07 9.71
N ASP A 56 4.75 5.09 9.27
CA ASP A 56 3.79 5.81 10.10
C ASP A 56 2.43 5.88 9.40
N SER A 57 1.49 5.05 9.85
CA SER A 57 0.12 5.06 9.36
C SER A 57 -0.78 6.06 10.10
N SER A 58 -0.30 6.70 11.18
CA SER A 58 -1.09 7.66 11.97
C SER A 58 -1.46 8.92 11.18
N LEU A 59 -0.85 9.11 10.02
CA LEU A 59 -1.27 10.08 9.01
C LEU A 59 -2.71 9.85 8.55
N LEU A 60 -3.24 8.62 8.65
CA LEU A 60 -4.60 8.25 8.32
C LEU A 60 -5.40 7.95 9.59
N ASN A 61 -6.68 8.33 9.60
CA ASN A 61 -7.61 7.80 10.60
C ASN A 61 -8.10 6.39 10.19
N GLU A 62 -8.82 5.71 11.10
CA GLU A 62 -9.28 4.34 10.85
C GLU A 62 -10.25 4.22 9.67
N ASP A 63 -11.18 5.17 9.50
CA ASP A 63 -12.10 5.17 8.35
C ASP A 63 -11.34 5.28 7.02
N GLN A 64 -10.27 6.09 6.99
CA GLN A 64 -9.39 6.25 5.82
C GLN A 64 -8.58 4.99 5.54
N LYS A 65 -8.15 4.26 6.57
CA LYS A 65 -7.46 2.97 6.40
C LYS A 65 -8.42 1.93 5.82
N ILE A 66 -9.64 1.85 6.33
CA ILE A 66 -10.69 0.97 5.82
C ILE A 66 -10.97 1.31 4.35
N GLU A 67 -11.16 2.60 4.03
CA GLU A 67 -11.36 3.07 2.66
C GLU A 67 -10.24 2.61 1.71
N LEU A 68 -8.97 2.73 2.12
CA LEU A 68 -7.83 2.29 1.31
C LEU A 68 -7.73 0.78 1.19
N ILE A 69 -8.03 0.03 2.25
CA ILE A 69 -8.07 -1.44 2.19
C ILE A 69 -9.09 -1.87 1.14
N ASP A 70 -10.32 -1.35 1.20
CA ASP A 70 -11.38 -1.68 0.25
C ASP A 70 -10.97 -1.30 -1.19
N GLU A 71 -10.37 -0.14 -1.36
CA GLU A 71 -9.86 0.34 -2.65
C GLU A 71 -8.76 -0.57 -3.21
N TRP A 72 -7.77 -0.94 -2.39
CA TRP A 72 -6.64 -1.77 -2.80
C TRP A 72 -7.05 -3.22 -3.07
N GLN A 73 -8.02 -3.75 -2.32
CA GLN A 73 -8.67 -5.03 -2.65
C GLN A 73 -9.36 -4.95 -4.03
N GLY A 74 -10.05 -3.85 -4.32
CA GLY A 74 -10.62 -3.59 -5.65
C GLY A 74 -9.56 -3.62 -6.75
N PHE A 75 -8.39 -3.01 -6.52
CA PHE A 75 -7.27 -3.08 -7.46
C PHE A 75 -6.69 -4.47 -7.61
N ALA A 76 -6.47 -5.20 -6.51
CA ALA A 76 -5.93 -6.56 -6.53
C ALA A 76 -6.78 -7.52 -7.38
N ASN A 77 -8.10 -7.36 -7.35
CA ASN A 77 -9.03 -8.21 -8.10
C ASN A 77 -9.05 -7.92 -9.62
N VAL A 78 -8.63 -6.74 -10.05
CA VAL A 78 -8.86 -6.26 -11.43
C VAL A 78 -7.55 -5.94 -12.17
N ILE A 79 -6.46 -5.73 -11.44
CA ILE A 79 -5.17 -5.29 -11.98
C ILE A 79 -4.15 -6.43 -11.89
N ASP A 80 -3.71 -6.88 -13.06
CA ASP A 80 -2.51 -7.70 -13.24
C ASP A 80 -1.26 -6.90 -12.83
N HIS A 81 -0.70 -7.21 -11.66
CA HIS A 81 0.40 -6.44 -11.05
C HIS A 81 1.70 -6.51 -11.86
N GLY A 82 2.04 -7.66 -12.47
CA GLY A 82 3.21 -7.78 -13.32
C GLY A 82 3.07 -6.91 -14.57
N ARG A 83 1.96 -7.08 -15.30
CA ARG A 83 1.80 -6.41 -16.60
C ARG A 83 1.44 -4.92 -16.49
N LYS A 84 0.56 -4.54 -15.56
CA LYS A 84 0.05 -3.16 -15.47
C LYS A 84 0.77 -2.30 -14.46
N LEU A 85 1.35 -2.89 -13.42
CA LEU A 85 2.06 -2.17 -12.37
C LEU A 85 3.58 -2.33 -12.46
N CYS A 86 4.07 -3.16 -13.39
CA CYS A 86 5.48 -3.43 -13.61
C CYS A 86 6.18 -3.99 -12.35
N ILE A 87 5.48 -4.86 -11.61
CA ILE A 87 5.99 -5.49 -10.40
C ILE A 87 6.13 -6.99 -10.64
N ASP A 88 7.38 -7.44 -10.75
CA ASP A 88 7.71 -8.86 -10.89
C ASP A 88 8.05 -9.50 -9.54
N ASP A 89 8.44 -8.70 -8.53
CA ASP A 89 8.79 -9.16 -7.19
C ASP A 89 8.69 -8.02 -6.15
N GLY A 90 8.62 -8.40 -4.87
CA GLY A 90 8.64 -7.51 -3.71
C GLY A 90 7.26 -7.01 -3.31
N GLY A 91 6.74 -7.48 -2.17
CA GLY A 91 5.45 -7.07 -1.63
C GLY A 91 5.36 -5.57 -1.30
N LEU A 92 6.46 -4.96 -0.89
CA LEU A 92 6.50 -3.50 -0.68
C LEU A 92 6.35 -2.72 -2.00
N ASN A 93 6.88 -3.22 -3.11
CA ASN A 93 6.69 -2.59 -4.42
C ASN A 93 5.21 -2.59 -4.81
N LEU A 94 4.52 -3.70 -4.54
CA LEU A 94 3.07 -3.81 -4.72
C LEU A 94 2.30 -2.77 -3.92
N VAL A 95 2.63 -2.61 -2.65
CA VAL A 95 1.99 -1.58 -1.80
C VAL A 95 2.25 -0.17 -2.34
N VAL A 96 3.47 0.15 -2.79
CA VAL A 96 3.75 1.45 -3.44
C VAL A 96 2.85 1.65 -4.66
N ALA A 97 2.73 0.64 -5.54
CA ALA A 97 1.91 0.77 -6.74
C ALA A 97 0.42 0.97 -6.42
N TYR A 98 -0.10 0.34 -5.36
CA TYR A 98 -1.47 0.61 -4.91
C TYR A 98 -1.65 2.04 -4.40
N ILE A 99 -0.70 2.56 -3.63
CA ILE A 99 -0.72 3.97 -3.20
C ILE A 99 -0.67 4.92 -4.40
N LEU A 100 0.17 4.64 -5.41
CA LEU A 100 0.24 5.45 -6.63
C LEU A 100 -1.07 5.40 -7.44
N ASN A 101 -1.72 4.24 -7.53
CA ASN A 101 -3.06 4.13 -8.13
C ASN A 101 -4.10 4.92 -7.34
N SER A 102 -4.04 4.92 -6.01
CA SER A 102 -4.92 5.73 -5.16
C SER A 102 -4.76 7.22 -5.40
N ILE A 103 -3.53 7.69 -5.62
CA ILE A 103 -3.25 9.08 -6.02
C ILE A 103 -3.86 9.35 -7.40
N GLN A 104 -3.59 8.48 -8.39
CA GLN A 104 -4.12 8.66 -9.74
C GLN A 104 -5.65 8.64 -9.77
N TYR A 105 -6.30 7.80 -8.96
CA TYR A 105 -7.76 7.72 -8.89
C TYR A 105 -8.40 9.01 -8.38
N ARG A 106 -7.72 9.70 -7.45
CA ARG A 106 -8.19 10.97 -6.86
C ARG A 106 -7.88 12.21 -7.71
N GLU A 107 -6.93 12.11 -8.64
CA GLU A 107 -6.58 13.18 -9.60
C GLU A 107 -7.45 13.16 -10.88
N LYS A 108 -8.38 12.21 -11.01
CA LYS A 108 -9.33 12.13 -12.13
C LYS A 108 -10.62 12.88 -11.79
#